data_AF-A0A2I0QLT0-F1
#
_entry.id   AF-A0A2I0QLT0-F1
#
_cell.length_a   1.000
_cell.length_b   1.000
_cell.length_c   1.000
_cell.angle_alpha   90.00
_cell.angle_beta   90.00
_cell.angle_gamma   90.00
#
_symmetry.space_group_name_H-M   'P 1'
#
loop_
_entity.id
_entity.type
_entity.pdbx_description
1 polymer ?
#
loop_
_entity_poly.entity_id
_entity_poly.type
_entity_poly.pdbx_seq_one_letter_code
_entity_poly.pdbx_strand_id
1 'polypeptide(L)'
;NKIPGKRENLQKEIDKLTKEREILKGKENELNAAIKNLEKQKNTLLDEINRQTKVENETKKKIADCRKYMEETEEKYFKIFNEKPDLEKINKIPEEKKILQKEIDELMKEREILKGKEHELNAALKNFEKQRKELSEAKSVCPVCESPLPDDKKFNLLGNVAQNKEKTANDLREVLWKIKEIELDKSNKDKQLRAIENINNELFIARYNEWTELNTAVEEIKKALLNAENKNHDYENEEKNLKEEADKNKEGINNIELDKGKKDVMLKSIEGINKELFIKMSDEQTELNVIIEQIKENKKESEIKKTEYEKHNDMLIETAKRSMMIILVQKNLLKAQILKR
;
A
#
# COMPACT_ATOMS: atom_id res chain seq x y z
N ASN A 1 6.20 -71.12 -5.06
CA ASN A 1 5.23 -70.32 -5.86
C ASN A 1 4.74 -69.00 -5.22
N LYS A 2 5.51 -68.32 -4.33
CA LYS A 2 5.08 -67.05 -3.68
C LYS A 2 5.55 -65.75 -4.38
N ILE A 3 6.25 -65.85 -5.50
CA ILE A 3 6.93 -64.72 -6.16
C ILE A 3 6.00 -63.84 -7.03
N PRO A 4 4.99 -64.38 -7.75
CA PRO A 4 4.11 -63.55 -8.59
C PRO A 4 3.33 -62.48 -7.83
N GLY A 5 2.77 -62.83 -6.67
CA GLY A 5 1.99 -61.88 -5.85
C GLY A 5 2.81 -60.75 -5.24
N LYS A 6 4.11 -60.97 -4.96
CA LYS A 6 5.01 -59.91 -4.47
C LYS A 6 5.33 -58.88 -5.55
N ARG A 7 5.52 -59.32 -6.80
CA ARG A 7 5.76 -58.43 -7.95
C ARG A 7 4.55 -57.52 -8.20
N GLU A 8 3.36 -58.11 -8.24
CA GLU A 8 2.13 -57.36 -8.51
C GLU A 8 1.82 -56.33 -7.42
N ASN A 9 2.09 -56.67 -6.15
CA ASN A 9 1.95 -55.74 -5.04
C ASN A 9 2.96 -54.59 -5.11
N LEU A 10 4.24 -54.86 -5.43
CA LEU A 10 5.25 -53.81 -5.62
C LEU A 10 4.87 -52.85 -6.76
N GLN A 11 4.39 -53.39 -7.89
CA GLN A 11 3.93 -52.55 -9.00
C GLN A 11 2.76 -51.65 -8.59
N LYS A 12 1.77 -52.19 -7.86
CA LYS A 12 0.65 -51.39 -7.32
C LYS A 12 1.12 -50.28 -6.38
N GLU A 13 2.12 -50.54 -5.54
CA GLU A 13 2.71 -49.51 -4.67
C GLU A 13 3.47 -48.44 -5.47
N ILE A 14 4.23 -48.82 -6.50
CA ILE A 14 4.93 -47.88 -7.40
C ILE A 14 3.92 -46.98 -8.13
N ASP A 15 2.82 -47.54 -8.64
CA ASP A 15 1.76 -46.80 -9.31
C ASP A 15 1.07 -45.83 -8.35
N LYS A 16 0.84 -46.26 -7.09
CA LYS A 16 0.28 -45.40 -6.04
C LYS A 16 1.20 -44.22 -5.71
N LEU A 17 2.48 -44.48 -5.48
CA LEU A 17 3.50 -43.45 -5.24
C LEU A 17 3.60 -42.48 -6.41
N THR A 18 3.49 -42.98 -7.65
CA THR A 18 3.50 -42.14 -8.86
C THR A 18 2.31 -41.19 -8.87
N LYS A 19 1.10 -41.66 -8.53
CA LYS A 19 -0.09 -40.81 -8.43
C LYS A 19 0.04 -39.78 -7.31
N GLU A 20 0.50 -40.18 -6.13
CA GLU A 20 0.71 -39.28 -4.99
C GLU A 20 1.72 -38.16 -5.33
N ARG A 21 2.80 -38.50 -6.03
CA ARG A 21 3.80 -37.53 -6.51
C ARG A 21 3.19 -36.50 -7.46
N GLU A 22 2.42 -36.94 -8.46
CA GLU A 22 1.80 -36.01 -9.42
C GLU A 22 0.79 -35.08 -8.73
N ILE A 23 0.05 -35.56 -7.73
CA ILE A 23 -0.85 -34.73 -6.91
C ILE A 23 -0.06 -33.67 -6.14
N LEU A 24 1.02 -34.04 -5.45
CA LEU A 24 1.85 -33.09 -4.71
C LEU A 24 2.51 -32.07 -5.64
N LYS A 25 2.97 -32.50 -6.82
CA LYS A 25 3.54 -31.60 -7.84
C LYS A 25 2.51 -30.60 -8.37
N GLY A 26 1.25 -31.03 -8.54
CA GLY A 26 0.13 -30.14 -8.84
C GLY A 26 -0.04 -29.06 -7.75
N LYS A 27 -0.09 -29.47 -6.48
CA LYS A 27 -0.19 -28.55 -5.34
C LYS A 27 0.99 -27.59 -5.23
N GLU A 28 2.23 -28.07 -5.42
CA GLU A 28 3.43 -27.21 -5.42
C GLU A 28 3.34 -26.12 -6.50
N ASN A 29 2.87 -26.47 -7.71
CA ASN A 29 2.70 -25.50 -8.79
C ASN A 29 1.61 -24.45 -8.47
N GLU A 30 0.50 -24.87 -7.87
CA GLU A 30 -0.57 -23.96 -7.43
C GLU A 30 -0.07 -22.97 -6.37
N LEU A 31 0.66 -23.46 -5.36
CA LEU A 31 1.26 -22.63 -4.31
C LEU A 31 2.26 -21.63 -4.89
N ASN A 32 3.14 -22.08 -5.79
CA ASN A 32 4.10 -21.20 -6.46
C ASN A 32 3.42 -20.12 -7.32
N ALA A 33 2.29 -20.43 -7.94
CA ALA A 33 1.50 -19.45 -8.68
C ALA A 33 0.85 -18.43 -7.73
N ALA A 34 0.32 -18.87 -6.58
CA ALA A 34 -0.25 -18.01 -5.55
C ALA A 34 0.80 -17.04 -4.97
N ILE A 35 2.00 -17.53 -4.65
CA ILE A 35 3.13 -16.70 -4.16
C ILE A 35 3.47 -15.61 -5.16
N LYS A 36 3.63 -15.93 -6.46
CA LYS A 36 3.90 -14.92 -7.50
C LYS A 36 2.80 -13.89 -7.63
N ASN A 37 1.54 -14.27 -7.40
CA ASN A 37 0.42 -13.34 -7.43
C ASN A 37 0.46 -12.39 -6.23
N LEU A 38 0.73 -12.91 -5.03
CA LEU A 38 0.92 -12.09 -3.82
C LEU A 38 2.08 -11.11 -3.96
N GLU A 39 3.22 -11.53 -4.51
CA GLU A 39 4.36 -10.63 -4.79
C GLU A 39 3.95 -9.45 -5.69
N LYS A 40 3.13 -9.69 -6.72
CA LYS A 40 2.61 -8.62 -7.58
C LYS A 40 1.65 -7.69 -6.85
N GLN A 41 0.76 -8.23 -6.02
CA GLN A 41 -0.18 -7.44 -5.23
C GLN A 41 0.57 -6.58 -4.19
N LYS A 42 1.60 -7.14 -3.56
CA LYS A 42 2.51 -6.45 -2.63
C LYS A 42 3.22 -5.28 -3.30
N ASN A 43 3.85 -5.51 -4.45
CA ASN A 43 4.54 -4.43 -5.19
C ASN A 43 3.57 -3.30 -5.58
N THR A 44 2.35 -3.66 -6.01
CA THR A 44 1.30 -2.67 -6.33
C THR A 44 0.91 -1.84 -5.11
N LEU A 45 0.76 -2.47 -3.94
CA LEU A 45 0.47 -1.78 -2.69
C LEU A 45 1.62 -0.87 -2.25
N LEU A 46 2.87 -1.31 -2.38
CA LEU A 46 4.05 -0.51 -2.05
C LEU A 46 4.14 0.75 -2.93
N ASP A 47 3.85 0.62 -4.23
CA ASP A 47 3.79 1.77 -5.13
C ASP A 47 2.67 2.76 -4.72
N GLU A 48 1.52 2.25 -4.29
CA GLU A 48 0.41 3.08 -3.81
C GLU A 48 0.75 3.79 -2.49
N ILE A 49 1.36 3.10 -1.53
CA ILE A 49 1.86 3.68 -0.27
C ILE A 49 2.83 4.83 -0.58
N ASN A 50 3.78 4.60 -1.50
CA ASN A 50 4.75 5.62 -1.91
C ASN A 50 4.09 6.83 -2.58
N ARG A 51 3.07 6.63 -3.42
CA ARG A 51 2.30 7.71 -4.04
C ARG A 51 1.52 8.51 -3.00
N GLN A 52 0.79 7.85 -2.12
CA GLN A 52 0.01 8.50 -1.05
C GLN A 52 0.91 9.28 -0.10
N THR A 53 2.09 8.76 0.23
CA THR A 53 3.09 9.46 1.06
C THR A 53 3.57 10.76 0.42
N LYS A 54 3.78 10.78 -0.90
CA LYS A 54 4.12 12.01 -1.64
C LYS A 54 2.97 13.02 -1.60
N VAL A 55 1.74 12.57 -1.84
CA VAL A 55 0.54 13.41 -1.77
C VAL A 55 0.35 13.98 -0.37
N GLU A 56 0.55 13.20 0.69
CA GLU A 56 0.49 13.67 2.07
C GLU A 56 1.49 14.80 2.32
N ASN A 57 2.74 14.62 1.88
CA ASN A 57 3.81 15.61 2.05
C ASN A 57 3.53 16.90 1.29
N GLU A 58 3.03 16.82 0.05
CA GLU A 58 2.62 18.00 -0.73
C GLU A 58 1.45 18.73 -0.06
N THR A 59 0.47 17.99 0.45
CA THR A 59 -0.69 18.54 1.16
C THR A 59 -0.26 19.23 2.46
N LYS A 60 0.67 18.65 3.23
CA LYS A 60 1.27 19.27 4.42
C LYS A 60 1.98 20.59 4.11
N LYS A 61 2.66 20.70 2.97
CA LYS A 61 3.27 21.96 2.54
C LYS A 61 2.23 23.04 2.29
N LYS A 62 1.15 22.72 1.57
CA LYS A 62 0.03 23.66 1.34
C LYS A 62 -0.63 24.09 2.65
N ILE A 63 -0.81 23.17 3.60
CA ILE A 63 -1.29 23.48 4.95
C ILE A 63 -0.39 24.50 5.65
N ALA A 64 0.93 24.32 5.56
CA ALA A 64 1.89 25.26 6.15
C ALA A 64 1.82 26.65 5.49
N ASP A 65 1.68 26.70 4.16
CA ASP A 65 1.52 27.96 3.42
C ASP A 65 0.22 28.69 3.82
N CYS A 66 -0.89 27.96 3.97
CA CYS A 66 -2.16 28.52 4.44
C CYS A 66 -2.03 29.08 5.86
N ARG A 67 -1.42 28.32 6.78
CA ARG A 67 -1.18 28.75 8.17
C ARG A 67 -0.34 30.01 8.22
N LYS A 68 0.76 30.06 7.47
CA LYS A 68 1.64 31.23 7.43
C LYS A 68 0.87 32.49 6.99
N TYR A 69 0.07 32.38 5.93
CA TYR A 69 -0.75 33.50 5.48
C TYR A 69 -1.77 33.94 6.54
N MET A 70 -2.42 32.98 7.20
CA MET A 70 -3.36 33.27 8.28
C MET A 70 -2.65 33.99 9.43
N GLU A 71 -1.52 33.49 9.93
CA GLU A 71 -0.73 34.10 11.01
C GLU A 71 -0.31 35.54 10.67
N GLU A 72 0.19 35.78 9.45
CA GLU A 72 0.55 37.13 8.99
C GLU A 72 -0.65 38.08 8.95
N THR A 73 -1.83 37.57 8.60
CA THR A 73 -3.08 38.35 8.56
C THR A 73 -3.62 38.60 9.96
N GLU A 74 -3.53 37.60 10.84
CA GLU A 74 -3.92 37.72 12.24
C GLU A 74 -3.07 38.75 12.98
N GLU A 75 -1.76 38.79 12.70
CA GLU A 75 -0.86 39.80 13.26
C GLU A 75 -1.21 41.21 12.78
N LYS A 76 -1.55 41.38 11.50
CA LYS A 76 -2.04 42.67 10.97
C LYS A 76 -3.32 43.10 11.65
N TYR A 77 -4.27 42.17 11.81
CA TYR A 77 -5.52 42.42 12.51
C TYR A 77 -5.28 42.87 13.95
N PHE A 78 -4.47 42.12 14.69
CA PHE A 78 -4.13 42.44 16.08
C PHE A 78 -3.50 43.83 16.21
N LYS A 79 -2.60 44.23 15.29
CA LYS A 79 -2.00 45.57 15.31
C LYS A 79 -3.02 46.71 15.12
N ILE A 80 -4.15 46.45 14.48
CA ILE A 80 -5.18 47.46 14.16
C ILE A 80 -6.23 47.53 15.27
N PHE A 81 -6.74 46.37 15.70
CA PHE A 81 -7.88 46.28 16.62
C PHE A 81 -7.46 45.95 18.06
N ASN A 82 -6.18 45.63 18.29
CA ASN A 82 -5.60 45.24 19.58
C ASN A 82 -6.37 44.08 20.25
N GLU A 83 -6.89 43.16 19.43
CA GLU A 83 -7.60 42.00 19.90
C GLU A 83 -7.29 40.78 19.05
N LYS A 84 -7.48 39.59 19.64
CA LYS A 84 -7.27 38.34 18.92
C LYS A 84 -8.34 38.18 17.84
N PRO A 85 -7.96 37.97 16.58
CA PRO A 85 -8.89 37.70 15.48
C PRO A 85 -9.48 36.30 15.59
N ASP A 86 -10.67 36.17 15.02
CA ASP A 86 -11.28 34.91 14.61
C ASP A 86 -11.99 35.14 13.26
N LEU A 87 -12.55 34.06 12.68
CA LEU A 87 -13.22 34.13 11.38
C LEU A 87 -14.39 35.12 11.38
N GLU A 88 -15.16 35.19 12.46
CA GLU A 88 -16.32 36.08 12.57
C GLU A 88 -15.88 37.54 12.61
N LYS A 89 -14.84 37.85 13.39
CA LYS A 89 -14.24 39.17 13.51
C LYS A 89 -13.61 39.65 12.21
N ILE A 90 -12.88 38.78 11.52
CA ILE A 90 -12.31 39.11 10.21
C ILE A 90 -13.42 39.36 9.18
N ASN A 91 -14.52 38.60 9.24
CA ASN A 91 -15.65 38.82 8.36
C ASN A 91 -16.42 40.13 8.64
N LYS A 92 -16.25 40.74 9.83
CA LYS A 92 -16.81 42.04 10.20
C LYS A 92 -15.98 43.24 9.76
N ILE A 93 -14.76 43.05 9.24
CA ILE A 93 -13.89 44.13 8.74
C ILE A 93 -14.62 45.11 7.79
N PRO A 94 -15.46 44.66 6.83
CA PRO A 94 -16.20 45.58 5.97
C PRO A 94 -17.14 46.52 6.73
N GLU A 95 -17.69 46.08 7.85
CA GLU A 95 -18.57 46.89 8.69
C GLU A 95 -17.76 47.91 9.49
N GLU A 96 -16.65 47.48 10.11
CA GLU A 96 -15.69 48.36 10.80
C GLU A 96 -15.17 49.47 9.88
N LYS A 97 -14.88 49.12 8.61
CA LYS A 97 -14.49 50.08 7.59
C LYS A 97 -15.56 51.17 7.38
N LYS A 98 -16.84 50.79 7.31
CA LYS A 98 -17.95 51.74 7.14
C LYS A 98 -18.13 52.64 8.36
N ILE A 99 -17.99 52.08 9.56
CA ILE A 99 -18.08 52.84 10.82
C ILE A 99 -16.98 53.90 10.84
N LEU A 100 -15.73 53.50 10.60
CA LEU A 100 -14.58 54.39 10.59
C LEU A 100 -14.70 55.49 9.52
N GLN A 101 -15.22 55.17 8.33
CA GLN A 101 -15.47 56.16 7.28
C GLN A 101 -16.51 57.20 7.73
N LYS A 102 -17.59 56.77 8.39
CA LYS A 102 -18.60 57.70 8.93
C LYS A 102 -18.01 58.64 9.99
N GLU A 103 -17.18 58.11 10.89
CA GLU A 103 -16.51 58.92 11.89
C GLU A 103 -15.58 59.98 11.27
N ILE A 104 -14.84 59.62 10.20
CA ILE A 104 -14.02 60.56 9.44
C ILE A 104 -14.90 61.65 8.81
N ASP A 105 -16.04 61.27 8.22
CA ASP A 105 -16.97 62.23 7.60
C ASP A 105 -17.59 63.18 8.63
N GLU A 106 -17.88 62.70 9.84
CA GLU A 106 -18.37 63.50 10.96
C GLU A 106 -17.33 64.51 11.45
N LEU A 107 -16.07 64.07 11.63
CA LEU A 107 -14.94 64.95 11.96
C LEU A 107 -14.75 66.04 10.91
N MET A 108 -14.88 65.70 9.62
CA MET A 108 -14.79 66.67 8.53
C MET A 108 -15.92 67.70 8.59
N LYS A 109 -17.15 67.30 8.91
CA LYS A 109 -18.28 68.23 9.09
C LYS A 109 -18.05 69.17 10.27
N GLU A 110 -17.60 68.64 11.41
CA GLU A 110 -17.29 69.45 12.60
C GLU A 110 -16.18 70.47 12.32
N ARG A 111 -15.13 70.04 11.61
CA ARG A 111 -14.05 70.94 11.17
C ARG A 111 -14.56 72.10 10.32
N GLU A 112 -15.45 71.85 9.36
CA GLU A 112 -16.00 72.91 8.50
C GLU A 112 -16.87 73.89 9.31
N ILE A 113 -17.63 73.41 10.30
CA ILE A 113 -18.36 74.29 11.24
C ILE A 113 -17.39 75.18 12.02
N LEU A 114 -16.32 74.60 12.56
CA LEU A 114 -15.31 75.36 13.31
C LEU A 114 -14.56 76.37 12.44
N LYS A 115 -14.28 76.03 11.17
CA LYS A 115 -13.71 76.98 10.21
C LYS A 115 -14.64 78.14 9.89
N GLY A 116 -15.94 77.88 9.80
CA GLY A 116 -16.95 78.94 9.71
C GLY A 116 -16.86 79.89 10.91
N LYS A 117 -16.82 79.33 12.12
CA LYS A 117 -16.67 80.10 13.37
C LYS A 117 -15.33 80.86 13.44
N GLU A 118 -14.24 80.26 12.97
CA GLU A 118 -12.94 80.92 12.85
C GLU A 118 -13.03 82.17 11.96
N HIS A 119 -13.72 82.07 10.82
CA HIS A 119 -13.91 83.19 9.91
C HIS A 119 -14.73 84.32 10.56
N GLU A 120 -15.83 83.98 11.24
CA GLU A 120 -16.67 84.93 11.97
C GLU A 120 -15.90 85.67 13.07
N LEU A 121 -15.13 84.94 13.89
CA LEU A 121 -14.33 85.52 14.97
C LEU A 121 -13.22 86.43 14.43
N ASN A 122 -12.55 86.04 13.35
CA ASN A 122 -11.57 86.89 12.68
C ASN A 122 -12.20 88.18 12.12
N ALA A 123 -13.41 88.09 11.55
CA ALA A 123 -14.14 89.27 11.09
C ALA A 123 -14.54 90.19 12.27
N ALA A 124 -14.99 89.61 13.39
CA ALA A 124 -15.30 90.35 14.61
C ALA A 124 -14.06 91.08 15.17
N LEU A 125 -12.89 90.44 15.21
CA LEU A 125 -11.64 91.08 15.63
C LEU A 125 -11.27 92.29 14.76
N LYS A 126 -11.39 92.17 13.43
CA LYS A 126 -11.17 93.30 12.50
C LYS A 126 -12.17 94.43 12.75
N ASN A 127 -13.43 94.10 13.03
CA ASN A 127 -14.45 95.09 13.38
C ASN A 127 -14.14 95.81 14.70
N PHE A 128 -13.70 95.10 15.74
CA PHE A 128 -13.28 95.73 17.00
C PHE A 128 -12.06 96.65 16.81
N GLU A 129 -11.13 96.31 15.93
CA GLU A 129 -10.00 97.18 15.59
C GLU A 129 -10.45 98.46 14.88
N LYS A 130 -11.41 98.34 13.95
CA LYS A 130 -12.02 99.48 13.28
C LYS A 130 -12.78 100.37 14.27
N GLN A 131 -13.64 99.79 15.11
CA GLN A 131 -14.36 100.52 16.16
C GLN A 131 -13.41 101.25 17.12
N ARG A 132 -12.32 100.59 17.55
CA ARG A 132 -11.30 101.21 18.40
C ARG A 132 -10.67 102.43 17.72
N LYS A 133 -10.34 102.32 16.44
CA LYS A 133 -9.75 103.40 15.66
C LYS A 133 -10.74 104.58 15.52
N GLU A 134 -11.97 104.28 15.13
CA GLU A 134 -13.05 105.27 14.99
C GLU A 134 -13.35 105.99 16.32
N LEU A 135 -13.46 105.25 17.44
CA LEU A 135 -13.66 105.83 18.77
C LEU A 135 -12.48 106.69 19.22
N SER A 136 -11.24 106.29 18.87
CA SER A 136 -10.04 107.06 19.23
C SER A 136 -9.97 108.38 18.45
N GLU A 137 -10.27 108.32 17.15
CA GLU A 137 -10.27 109.46 16.22
C GLU A 137 -11.53 110.35 16.33
N ALA A 138 -12.60 109.87 16.96
CA ALA A 138 -13.81 110.64 17.19
C ALA A 138 -13.48 111.91 17.98
N LYS A 139 -13.73 113.07 17.34
CA LYS A 139 -13.72 114.38 17.99
C LYS A 139 -14.73 114.34 19.13
N SER A 140 -14.42 115.01 20.23
CA SER A 140 -15.26 115.01 21.41
C SER A 140 -16.67 115.47 21.10
N VAL A 141 -17.01 116.18 20.02
CA VAL A 141 -18.31 116.85 19.90
C VAL A 141 -19.37 116.02 19.15
N CYS A 142 -20.56 115.85 19.73
CA CYS A 142 -21.73 115.21 19.12
C CYS A 142 -22.22 116.02 17.91
N PRO A 143 -22.37 115.41 16.71
CA PRO A 143 -22.75 116.14 15.49
C PRO A 143 -24.20 116.64 15.48
N VAL A 144 -25.04 116.25 16.47
CA VAL A 144 -26.45 116.63 16.55
C VAL A 144 -26.72 117.69 17.64
N CYS A 145 -26.02 117.60 18.77
CA CYS A 145 -26.25 118.49 19.91
C CYS A 145 -25.02 119.27 20.35
N GLU A 146 -23.94 119.21 19.56
CA GLU A 146 -22.66 119.92 19.79
C GLU A 146 -22.06 119.71 21.19
N SER A 147 -22.50 118.69 21.90
CA SER A 147 -22.03 118.38 23.25
C SER A 147 -20.78 117.50 23.19
N PRO A 148 -19.73 117.77 23.97
CA PRO A 148 -18.61 116.87 24.07
C PRO A 148 -19.05 115.52 24.66
N LEU A 149 -18.89 114.41 23.91
CA LEU A 149 -18.75 113.04 24.34
C LEU A 149 -17.88 113.05 25.60
N PRO A 150 -18.48 112.80 26.78
CA PRO A 150 -17.75 112.86 28.04
C PRO A 150 -16.60 111.87 28.00
N ASP A 151 -15.42 112.30 28.47
CA ASP A 151 -14.21 111.48 28.46
C ASP A 151 -14.43 110.13 29.18
N ASP A 152 -15.25 110.11 30.24
CA ASP A 152 -15.64 108.90 30.95
C ASP A 152 -16.42 107.90 30.07
N LYS A 153 -17.31 108.39 29.20
CA LYS A 153 -18.08 107.53 28.27
C LYS A 153 -17.17 106.97 27.18
N LYS A 154 -16.25 107.78 26.65
CA LYS A 154 -15.25 107.34 25.66
C LYS A 154 -14.34 106.28 26.25
N PHE A 155 -13.85 106.49 27.47
CA PHE A 155 -13.01 105.54 28.20
C PHE A 155 -13.73 104.21 28.43
N ASN A 156 -14.99 104.24 28.89
CA ASN A 156 -15.79 103.03 29.08
C ASN A 156 -16.05 102.25 27.78
N LEU A 157 -16.34 102.94 26.68
CA LEU A 157 -16.54 102.29 25.37
C LEU A 157 -15.25 101.63 24.86
N LEU A 158 -14.09 102.30 25.01
CA LEU A 158 -12.79 101.72 24.68
C LEU A 158 -12.46 100.51 25.56
N GLY A 159 -12.79 100.56 26.86
CA GLY A 159 -12.67 99.43 27.78
C GLY A 159 -13.52 98.23 27.34
N ASN A 160 -14.78 98.46 26.96
CA ASN A 160 -15.67 97.42 26.46
C ASN A 160 -15.17 96.79 25.14
N VAL A 161 -14.68 97.62 24.20
CA VAL A 161 -14.09 97.12 22.95
C VAL A 161 -12.85 96.28 23.23
N ALA A 162 -11.99 96.68 24.19
CA ALA A 162 -10.82 95.91 24.58
C ALA A 162 -11.19 94.56 25.20
N GLN A 163 -12.15 94.53 26.14
CA GLN A 163 -12.64 93.29 26.76
C GLN A 163 -13.28 92.34 25.74
N ASN A 164 -14.14 92.87 24.86
CA ASN A 164 -14.78 92.06 23.82
C ASN A 164 -13.76 91.52 22.81
N LYS A 165 -12.74 92.32 22.46
CA LYS A 165 -11.63 91.87 21.61
C LYS A 165 -10.85 90.75 22.29
N GLU A 166 -10.52 90.89 23.57
CA GLU A 166 -9.80 89.86 24.33
C GLU A 166 -10.60 88.56 24.42
N LYS A 167 -11.89 88.64 24.74
CA LYS A 167 -12.79 87.49 24.76
C LYS A 167 -12.84 86.78 23.40
N THR A 168 -13.06 87.54 22.32
CA THR A 168 -13.09 87.02 20.95
C THR A 168 -11.75 86.37 20.56
N ALA A 169 -10.62 86.93 21.00
CA ALA A 169 -9.30 86.37 20.74
C ALA A 169 -9.04 85.07 21.53
N ASN A 170 -9.61 84.94 22.74
CA ASN A 170 -9.60 83.68 23.49
C ASN A 170 -10.46 82.62 22.80
N ASP A 171 -11.69 82.98 22.39
CA ASP A 171 -12.58 82.08 21.66
C ASP A 171 -11.95 81.59 20.34
N LEU A 172 -11.26 82.48 19.61
CA LEU A 172 -10.53 82.13 18.39
C LEU A 172 -9.40 81.14 18.67
N ARG A 173 -8.64 81.33 19.76
CA ARG A 173 -7.59 80.39 20.18
C ARG A 173 -8.15 79.00 20.49
N GLU A 174 -9.30 78.93 21.17
CA GLU A 174 -9.97 77.66 21.45
C GLU A 174 -10.43 76.96 20.16
N VAL A 175 -11.06 77.70 19.24
CA VAL A 175 -11.50 77.16 17.94
C VAL A 175 -10.31 76.61 17.14
N LEU A 176 -9.22 77.37 17.05
CA LEU A 176 -8.00 76.92 16.35
C LEU A 176 -7.38 75.68 17.00
N TRP A 177 -7.45 75.55 18.32
CA TRP A 177 -6.98 74.37 19.03
C TRP A 177 -7.85 73.14 18.70
N LYS A 178 -9.18 73.27 18.73
CA LYS A 178 -10.10 72.18 18.36
C LYS A 178 -9.95 71.74 16.90
N ILE A 179 -9.74 72.68 15.98
CA ILE A 179 -9.45 72.34 14.57
C ILE A 179 -8.21 71.45 14.45
N LYS A 180 -7.14 71.76 15.20
CA LYS A 180 -5.91 70.95 15.21
C LYS A 180 -6.13 69.56 15.81
N GLU A 181 -6.93 69.47 16.87
CA GLU A 181 -7.29 68.18 17.49
C GLU A 181 -8.06 67.30 16.50
N ILE A 182 -9.07 67.85 15.84
CA ILE A 182 -9.84 67.14 14.79
C ILE A 182 -8.94 66.70 13.63
N GLU A 183 -8.00 67.55 13.18
CA GLU A 183 -7.07 67.19 12.10
C GLU A 183 -6.13 66.05 12.51
N LEU A 184 -5.70 66.01 13.77
CA LEU A 184 -4.89 64.91 14.31
C LEU A 184 -5.69 63.61 14.39
N ASP A 185 -6.91 63.67 14.93
CA ASP A 185 -7.80 62.50 15.05
C ASP A 185 -8.16 61.93 13.69
N LYS A 186 -8.51 62.80 12.74
CA LYS A 186 -8.75 62.39 11.36
C LYS A 186 -7.52 61.73 10.74
N SER A 187 -6.33 62.29 10.94
CA SER A 187 -5.07 61.71 10.44
C SER A 187 -4.81 60.31 11.01
N ASN A 188 -5.13 60.10 12.29
CA ASN A 188 -5.02 58.79 12.95
C ASN A 188 -6.05 57.79 12.38
N LYS A 189 -7.31 58.20 12.24
CA LYS A 189 -8.36 57.37 11.63
C LYS A 189 -8.08 57.04 10.16
N ASP A 190 -7.56 57.99 9.38
CA ASP A 190 -7.11 57.76 8.00
C ASP A 190 -5.98 56.70 7.93
N LYS A 191 -5.05 56.70 8.90
CA LYS A 191 -4.00 55.65 8.99
C LYS A 191 -4.61 54.29 9.34
N GLN A 192 -5.54 54.25 10.29
CA GLN A 192 -6.24 53.02 10.66
C GLN A 192 -7.04 52.45 9.48
N LEU A 193 -7.75 53.31 8.73
CA LEU A 193 -8.51 52.92 7.54
C LEU A 193 -7.61 52.29 6.47
N ARG A 194 -6.47 52.93 6.16
CA ARG A 194 -5.48 52.36 5.23
C ARG A 194 -4.91 51.03 5.72
N ALA A 195 -4.70 50.88 7.02
CA ALA A 195 -4.22 49.62 7.59
C ALA A 195 -5.28 48.50 7.43
N ILE A 196 -6.56 48.83 7.64
CA ILE A 196 -7.69 47.92 7.42
C ILE A 196 -7.79 47.50 5.95
N GLU A 197 -7.61 48.42 5.01
CA GLU A 197 -7.66 48.14 3.57
C GLU A 197 -6.56 47.17 3.10
N ASN A 198 -5.45 47.09 3.84
CA ASN A 198 -4.38 46.13 3.57
C ASN A 198 -4.69 44.71 4.06
N ILE A 199 -5.79 44.49 4.78
CA ILE A 199 -6.28 43.16 5.13
C ILE A 199 -7.18 42.65 4.00
N ASN A 200 -6.86 41.47 3.47
CA ASN A 200 -7.67 40.80 2.46
C ASN A 200 -8.55 39.73 3.13
N ASN A 201 -9.74 40.15 3.54
CA ASN A 201 -10.71 39.33 4.28
C ASN A 201 -11.12 38.09 3.47
N GLU A 202 -11.37 38.26 2.17
CA GLU A 202 -11.80 37.18 1.27
C GLU A 202 -10.72 36.10 1.15
N LEU A 203 -9.46 36.53 0.99
CA LEU A 203 -8.34 35.60 0.90
C LEU A 203 -8.08 34.90 2.24
N PHE A 204 -8.26 35.58 3.37
CA PHE A 204 -8.20 34.93 4.69
C PHE A 204 -9.24 33.82 4.83
N ILE A 205 -10.50 34.10 4.49
CA ILE A 205 -11.59 33.12 4.56
C ILE A 205 -11.31 31.95 3.60
N ALA A 206 -10.86 32.24 2.38
CA ALA A 206 -10.49 31.20 1.42
C ALA A 206 -9.37 30.29 1.95
N ARG A 207 -8.31 30.87 2.54
CA ARG A 207 -7.19 30.11 3.12
C ARG A 207 -7.58 29.32 4.36
N TYR A 208 -8.48 29.84 5.19
CA TYR A 208 -9.03 29.13 6.33
C TYR A 208 -9.83 27.89 5.89
N ASN A 209 -10.68 28.04 4.88
CA ASN A 209 -11.47 26.94 4.33
C ASN A 209 -10.55 25.90 3.67
N GLU A 210 -9.61 26.34 2.83
CA GLU A 210 -8.60 25.48 2.19
C GLU A 210 -7.80 24.70 3.25
N TRP A 211 -7.33 25.37 4.31
CA TRP A 211 -6.63 24.72 5.41
C TRP A 211 -7.47 23.62 6.08
N THR A 212 -8.77 23.88 6.31
CA THR A 212 -9.70 22.92 6.93
C THR A 212 -9.91 21.68 6.05
N GLU A 213 -10.13 21.90 4.75
CA GLU A 213 -10.28 20.83 3.76
C GLU A 213 -9.01 19.99 3.62
N LEU A 214 -7.84 20.66 3.52
CA LEU A 214 -6.55 19.97 3.40
C LEU A 214 -6.23 19.13 4.65
N ASN A 215 -6.54 19.61 5.86
CA ASN A 215 -6.35 18.79 7.07
C ASN A 215 -7.24 17.55 7.05
N THR A 216 -8.49 17.69 6.61
CA THR A 216 -9.41 16.56 6.47
C THR A 216 -8.84 15.53 5.48
N ALA A 217 -8.36 16.00 4.32
CA ALA A 217 -7.72 15.14 3.33
C ALA A 217 -6.46 14.44 3.87
N VAL A 218 -5.62 15.12 4.68
CA VAL A 218 -4.46 14.48 5.32
C VAL A 218 -4.87 13.36 6.26
N GLU A 219 -5.92 13.54 7.06
CA GLU A 219 -6.42 12.48 7.95
C GLU A 219 -7.00 11.29 7.17
N GLU A 220 -7.63 11.53 6.03
CA GLU A 220 -8.08 10.46 5.12
C GLU A 220 -6.90 9.70 4.51
N ILE A 221 -5.86 10.40 4.05
CA ILE A 221 -4.63 9.78 3.53
C ILE A 221 -3.95 8.93 4.60
N LYS A 222 -3.84 9.42 5.84
CA LYS A 222 -3.27 8.64 6.96
C LYS A 222 -4.03 7.36 7.22
N LYS A 223 -5.37 7.39 7.19
CA LYS A 223 -6.20 6.19 7.34
C LYS A 223 -5.98 5.22 6.18
N ALA A 224 -5.88 5.73 4.95
CA ALA A 224 -5.62 4.90 3.77
C ALA A 224 -4.24 4.23 3.82
N LEU A 225 -3.20 4.98 4.22
CA LEU A 225 -1.85 4.46 4.43
C LEU A 225 -1.83 3.35 5.48
N LEU A 226 -2.43 3.59 6.65
CA LEU A 226 -2.50 2.58 7.72
C LEU A 226 -3.20 1.29 7.25
N ASN A 227 -4.29 1.42 6.50
CA ASN A 227 -4.98 0.27 5.92
C ASN A 227 -4.13 -0.48 4.88
N ALA A 228 -3.35 0.25 4.08
CA ALA A 228 -2.44 -0.35 3.10
C ALA A 228 -1.27 -1.06 3.77
N GLU A 229 -0.70 -0.48 4.84
CA GLU A 229 0.36 -1.09 5.65
C GLU A 229 -0.11 -2.39 6.30
N ASN A 230 -1.32 -2.40 6.89
CA ASN A 230 -1.90 -3.60 7.48
C ASN A 230 -2.10 -4.71 6.43
N LYS A 231 -2.64 -4.37 5.25
CA LYS A 231 -2.79 -5.33 4.14
C LYS A 231 -1.45 -5.87 3.64
N ASN A 232 -0.43 -5.02 3.57
CA ASN A 232 0.91 -5.45 3.20
C ASN A 232 1.46 -6.47 4.22
N HIS A 233 1.22 -6.24 5.51
CA HIS A 233 1.60 -7.20 6.54
C HIS A 233 0.83 -8.53 6.44
N ASP A 234 -0.47 -8.48 6.12
CA ASP A 234 -1.27 -9.69 5.88
C ASP A 234 -0.70 -10.50 4.71
N TYR A 235 -0.35 -9.84 3.60
CA TYR A 235 0.29 -10.51 2.45
C TYR A 235 1.66 -11.09 2.80
N GLU A 236 2.47 -10.44 3.63
CA GLU A 236 3.75 -10.99 4.09
C GLU A 236 3.57 -12.27 4.91
N ASN A 237 2.55 -12.31 5.78
CA ASN A 237 2.22 -13.48 6.57
C ASN A 237 1.68 -14.62 5.67
N GLU A 238 0.81 -14.31 4.72
CA GLU A 238 0.27 -15.28 3.77
C GLU A 238 1.35 -15.86 2.86
N GLU A 239 2.23 -15.00 2.32
CA GLU A 239 3.38 -15.41 1.49
C GLU A 239 4.29 -16.37 2.26
N LYS A 240 4.57 -16.08 3.54
CA LYS A 240 5.38 -16.95 4.40
C LYS A 240 4.73 -18.33 4.59
N ASN A 241 3.43 -18.37 4.90
CA ASN A 241 2.69 -19.62 5.09
C ASN A 241 2.68 -20.47 3.81
N LEU A 242 2.44 -19.86 2.65
CA LEU A 242 2.45 -20.55 1.37
C LEU A 242 3.84 -21.07 1.00
N LYS A 243 4.91 -20.32 1.31
CA LYS A 243 6.29 -20.78 1.13
C LYS A 243 6.60 -22.01 2.00
N GLU A 244 6.22 -21.98 3.27
CA GLU A 244 6.37 -23.13 4.18
C GLU A 244 5.61 -24.37 3.69
N GLU A 245 4.42 -24.20 3.11
CA GLU A 245 3.64 -25.30 2.53
C GLU A 245 4.24 -25.83 1.22
N ALA A 246 4.76 -24.95 0.37
CA ALA A 246 5.45 -25.32 -0.86
C ALA A 246 6.72 -26.14 -0.55
N ASP A 247 7.50 -25.72 0.45
CA ASP A 247 8.70 -26.44 0.90
C ASP A 247 8.36 -27.83 1.45
N LYS A 248 7.27 -27.96 2.24
CA LYS A 248 6.78 -29.27 2.71
C LYS A 248 6.36 -30.18 1.56
N ASN A 249 5.66 -29.65 0.55
CA ASN A 249 5.27 -30.44 -0.62
C ASN A 249 6.49 -30.91 -1.41
N LYS A 250 7.49 -30.04 -1.56
CA LYS A 250 8.76 -30.36 -2.22
C LYS A 250 9.53 -31.45 -1.48
N GLU A 251 9.59 -31.38 -0.15
CA GLU A 251 10.18 -32.44 0.68
C GLU A 251 9.40 -33.76 0.54
N GLY A 252 8.06 -33.70 0.55
CA GLY A 252 7.19 -34.85 0.31
C GLY A 252 7.44 -35.52 -1.05
N ILE A 253 7.59 -34.73 -2.12
CA ILE A 253 7.93 -35.21 -3.46
C ILE A 253 9.28 -35.95 -3.44
N ASN A 254 10.32 -35.35 -2.83
CA ASN A 254 11.64 -35.96 -2.73
C ASN A 254 11.60 -37.31 -1.99
N ASN A 255 10.83 -37.38 -0.89
CA ASN A 255 10.66 -38.60 -0.11
C ASN A 255 9.95 -39.70 -0.91
N ILE A 256 8.89 -39.36 -1.66
CA ILE A 256 8.20 -40.30 -2.55
C ILE A 256 9.13 -40.79 -3.65
N GLU A 257 9.95 -39.91 -4.22
CA GLU A 257 10.90 -40.25 -5.29
C GLU A 257 11.98 -41.23 -4.80
N LEU A 258 12.47 -41.04 -3.57
CA LEU A 258 13.37 -41.98 -2.90
C LEU A 258 12.71 -43.35 -2.63
N ASP A 259 11.48 -43.38 -2.10
CA ASP A 259 10.79 -44.63 -1.80
C ASP A 259 10.43 -45.40 -3.07
N LYS A 260 9.96 -44.69 -4.10
CA LYS A 260 9.72 -45.27 -5.43
C LYS A 260 11.00 -45.85 -6.01
N GLY A 261 12.13 -45.14 -5.93
CA GLY A 261 13.43 -45.63 -6.38
C GLY A 261 13.86 -46.93 -5.69
N LYS A 262 13.65 -47.05 -4.37
CA LYS A 262 13.93 -48.30 -3.63
C LYS A 262 13.05 -49.45 -4.12
N LYS A 263 11.76 -49.21 -4.34
CA LYS A 263 10.81 -50.22 -4.82
C LYS A 263 11.08 -50.65 -6.27
N ASP A 264 11.45 -49.71 -7.14
CA ASP A 264 11.85 -50.00 -8.52
C ASP A 264 13.09 -50.91 -8.56
N VAL A 265 14.08 -50.68 -7.69
CA VAL A 265 15.25 -51.56 -7.56
C VAL A 265 14.82 -52.97 -7.12
N MET A 266 13.95 -53.09 -6.11
CA MET A 266 13.44 -54.39 -5.65
C MET A 266 12.66 -55.12 -6.75
N LEU A 267 11.83 -54.41 -7.52
CA LEU A 267 11.08 -54.96 -8.64
C LEU A 267 12.03 -55.54 -9.70
N LYS A 268 13.05 -54.79 -10.10
CA LYS A 268 14.09 -55.24 -11.04
C LYS A 268 14.84 -56.47 -10.54
N SER A 269 15.17 -56.53 -9.24
CA SER A 269 15.79 -57.72 -8.65
C SER A 269 14.89 -58.95 -8.70
N ILE A 270 13.59 -58.82 -8.41
CA ILE A 270 12.61 -59.92 -8.53
C ILE A 270 12.49 -60.39 -9.98
N GLU A 271 12.47 -59.45 -10.94
CA GLU A 271 12.43 -59.80 -12.37
C GLU A 271 13.69 -60.52 -12.84
N GLY A 272 14.87 -60.12 -12.35
CA GLY A 272 16.13 -60.82 -12.58
C GLY A 272 16.10 -62.25 -12.06
N ILE A 273 15.74 -62.43 -10.79
CA ILE A 273 15.62 -63.76 -10.16
C ILE A 273 14.62 -64.65 -10.90
N ASN A 274 13.46 -64.11 -11.30
CA ASN A 274 12.46 -64.87 -12.06
C ASN A 274 12.99 -65.31 -13.44
N LYS A 275 13.74 -64.44 -14.14
CA LYS A 275 14.38 -64.80 -15.42
C LYS A 275 15.40 -65.91 -15.25
N GLU A 276 16.28 -65.80 -14.24
CA GLU A 276 17.28 -66.83 -13.95
C GLU A 276 16.64 -68.17 -13.57
N LEU A 277 15.61 -68.16 -12.72
CA LEU A 277 14.86 -69.37 -12.37
C LEU A 277 14.19 -70.01 -13.59
N PHE A 278 13.61 -69.19 -14.49
CA PHE A 278 12.99 -69.69 -15.71
C PHE A 278 14.02 -70.34 -16.65
N ILE A 279 15.19 -69.73 -16.82
CA ILE A 279 16.29 -70.30 -17.61
C ILE A 279 16.73 -71.63 -17.01
N LYS A 280 17.01 -71.69 -15.70
CA LYS A 280 17.42 -72.94 -15.03
C LYS A 280 16.38 -74.04 -15.16
N MET A 281 15.08 -73.73 -14.97
CA MET A 281 14.02 -74.72 -15.18
C MET A 281 13.96 -75.21 -16.62
N SER A 282 14.19 -74.34 -17.61
CA SER A 282 14.25 -74.72 -19.02
C SER A 282 15.45 -75.63 -19.32
N ASP A 283 16.61 -75.32 -18.73
CA ASP A 283 17.83 -76.13 -18.86
C ASP A 283 17.62 -77.51 -18.22
N GLU A 284 17.13 -77.56 -16.98
CA GLU A 284 16.77 -78.81 -16.27
C GLU A 284 15.76 -79.64 -17.06
N GLN A 285 14.73 -79.01 -17.64
CA GLN A 285 13.74 -79.68 -18.50
C GLN A 285 14.39 -80.25 -19.77
N THR A 286 15.34 -79.53 -20.35
CA THR A 286 16.09 -79.98 -21.53
C THR A 286 16.97 -81.18 -21.19
N GLU A 287 17.69 -81.13 -20.07
CA GLU A 287 18.47 -82.25 -19.55
C GLU A 287 17.59 -83.48 -19.28
N LEU A 288 16.44 -83.28 -18.64
CA LEU A 288 15.50 -84.38 -18.38
C LEU A 288 15.00 -85.02 -19.68
N ASN A 289 14.72 -84.21 -20.71
CA ASN A 289 14.31 -84.70 -22.02
C ASN A 289 15.41 -85.53 -22.69
N VAL A 290 16.68 -85.11 -22.59
CA VAL A 290 17.83 -85.88 -23.09
C VAL A 290 17.92 -87.23 -22.39
N ILE A 291 17.81 -87.27 -21.05
CA ILE A 291 17.82 -88.51 -20.28
C ILE A 291 16.66 -89.43 -20.68
N ILE A 292 15.46 -88.88 -20.86
CA ILE A 292 14.27 -89.63 -21.31
C ILE A 292 14.53 -90.28 -22.69
N GLU A 293 15.09 -89.54 -23.65
CA GLU A 293 15.42 -90.10 -24.96
C GLU A 293 16.51 -91.19 -24.87
N GLN A 294 17.53 -90.99 -24.03
CA GLN A 294 18.56 -92.01 -23.79
C GLN A 294 17.96 -93.30 -23.20
N ILE A 295 17.01 -93.18 -22.25
CA ILE A 295 16.29 -94.33 -21.69
C ILE A 295 15.47 -95.06 -22.76
N LYS A 296 14.78 -94.32 -23.65
CA LYS A 296 14.04 -94.92 -24.76
C LYS A 296 14.96 -95.68 -25.71
N GLU A 297 16.13 -95.13 -26.01
CA GLU A 297 17.13 -95.75 -26.89
C GLU A 297 17.75 -97.00 -26.25
N ASN A 298 18.17 -96.91 -24.98
CA ASN A 298 18.64 -98.07 -24.21
C ASN A 298 17.57 -99.17 -24.11
N LYS A 299 16.29 -98.80 -23.99
CA LYS A 299 15.18 -99.76 -23.98
C LYS A 299 15.05 -100.49 -25.32
N LYS A 300 15.13 -99.76 -26.44
CA LYS A 300 15.17 -100.37 -27.79
C LYS A 300 16.35 -101.32 -27.93
N GLU A 301 17.54 -100.90 -27.49
CA GLU A 301 18.75 -101.73 -27.58
C GLU A 301 18.64 -103.00 -26.72
N SER A 302 18.05 -102.90 -25.52
CA SER A 302 17.74 -104.04 -24.67
C SER A 302 16.72 -105.00 -25.32
N GLU A 303 15.70 -104.48 -26.02
CA GLU A 303 14.73 -105.30 -26.75
C GLU A 303 15.38 -106.03 -27.93
N ILE A 304 16.32 -105.37 -28.65
CA ILE A 304 17.13 -106.01 -29.70
C ILE A 304 17.97 -107.14 -29.11
N LYS A 305 18.74 -106.87 -28.04
CA LYS A 305 19.58 -107.88 -27.36
C LYS A 305 18.75 -109.05 -26.83
N LYS A 306 17.55 -108.79 -26.31
CA LYS A 306 16.62 -109.86 -25.88
C LYS A 306 16.22 -110.75 -27.06
N THR A 307 15.88 -110.14 -28.20
CA THR A 307 15.52 -110.87 -29.42
C THR A 307 16.69 -111.70 -29.97
N GLU A 308 17.92 -111.18 -29.89
CA GLU A 308 19.14 -111.91 -30.27
C GLU A 308 19.43 -113.08 -29.33
N TYR A 309 19.27 -112.90 -28.02
CA TYR A 309 19.40 -113.98 -27.03
C TYR A 309 18.36 -115.08 -27.26
N GLU A 310 17.10 -114.71 -27.55
CA GLU A 310 16.04 -115.67 -27.89
C GLU A 310 16.42 -116.48 -29.14
N LYS A 311 16.89 -115.82 -30.21
CA LYS A 311 17.41 -116.51 -31.41
C LYS A 311 18.61 -117.41 -31.14
N HIS A 312 19.55 -116.98 -30.30
CA HIS A 312 20.71 -117.79 -29.96
C HIS A 312 20.32 -119.02 -29.12
N ASN A 313 19.36 -118.87 -28.22
CA ASN A 313 18.82 -119.96 -27.41
C ASN A 313 18.07 -120.97 -28.29
N ASP A 314 17.27 -120.51 -29.25
CA ASP A 314 16.62 -121.36 -30.26
C ASP A 314 17.65 -122.15 -31.09
N MET A 315 18.75 -121.50 -31.47
CA MET A 315 19.86 -122.13 -32.20
C MET A 315 20.56 -123.21 -31.36
N LEU A 316 20.80 -122.95 -30.06
CA LEU A 316 21.37 -123.93 -29.13
C LEU A 316 20.44 -125.13 -28.92
N ILE A 317 19.13 -124.89 -28.81
CA ILE A 317 18.11 -125.95 -28.73
C ILE A 317 18.13 -126.83 -29.99
N GLU A 318 18.19 -126.23 -31.18
CA GLU A 318 18.32 -126.97 -32.45
C GLU A 318 19.63 -127.76 -32.54
N THR A 319 20.75 -127.17 -32.09
CA THR A 319 22.05 -127.84 -32.07
C THR A 319 22.04 -129.04 -31.12
N ALA A 320 21.44 -128.90 -29.94
CA ALA A 320 21.26 -129.99 -28.98
C ALA A 320 20.39 -131.11 -29.55
N LYS A 321 19.30 -130.79 -30.25
CA LYS A 321 18.47 -131.79 -30.95
C LYS A 321 19.26 -132.56 -32.01
N ARG A 322 20.08 -131.89 -32.81
CA ARG A 322 20.97 -132.53 -33.80
C ARG A 322 21.99 -133.46 -33.14
N SER A 323 22.63 -133.04 -32.06
CA SER A 323 23.56 -133.88 -31.30
C SER A 323 22.86 -135.12 -30.72
N MET A 324 21.64 -134.97 -30.22
CA MET A 324 20.83 -136.08 -29.71
C MET A 324 20.47 -137.07 -30.82
N MET A 325 20.18 -136.58 -32.03
CA MET A 325 19.90 -137.40 -33.21
C MET A 325 21.14 -138.18 -33.67
N ILE A 326 22.33 -137.57 -33.63
CA ILE A 326 23.61 -138.24 -33.92
C ILE A 326 23.89 -139.36 -32.91
N ILE A 327 23.66 -139.10 -31.62
CA ILE A 327 23.80 -140.12 -30.56
C ILE A 327 22.82 -141.28 -30.80
N LEU A 328 21.58 -141.00 -31.19
CA LEU A 328 20.59 -142.02 -31.55
C LEU A 328 21.02 -142.86 -32.76
N VAL A 329 21.60 -142.24 -33.79
CA VAL A 329 22.14 -142.93 -34.98
C VAL A 329 23.33 -143.80 -34.60
N GLN A 330 24.27 -143.30 -33.80
CA GLN A 330 25.42 -144.08 -33.31
C GLN A 330 24.99 -145.26 -32.42
N LYS A 331 23.97 -145.06 -31.57
CA LYS A 331 23.40 -146.13 -30.73
C LYS A 331 22.74 -147.23 -31.57
N ASN A 332 22.08 -146.86 -32.67
CA ASN A 332 21.49 -147.82 -33.62
C ASN A 332 22.55 -148.56 -34.46
N LEU A 333 23.64 -147.88 -34.85
CA LEU A 333 24.79 -148.49 -35.52
C LEU A 333 25.53 -149.49 -34.61
N LEU A 334 25.73 -149.16 -33.34
CA LEU A 334 26.34 -150.06 -32.36
C LEU A 334 25.46 -151.31 -32.13
N LYS A 335 24.13 -151.14 -32.10
CA LYS A 335 23.16 -152.25 -32.03
C LYS A 335 23.25 -153.17 -33.24
N ALA A 336 23.45 -152.62 -34.44
CA ALA A 336 23.60 -153.38 -35.68
C ALA A 336 24.94 -154.13 -35.76
N GLN A 337 26.00 -153.64 -35.10
CA GLN A 337 27.30 -154.31 -35.03
C GLN A 337 27.34 -155.47 -34.02
N ILE A 338 26.54 -155.40 -32.94
CA ILE A 338 26.46 -156.45 -31.93
C ILE A 338 25.69 -157.68 -32.44
N LEU A 339 24.71 -157.51 -33.33
CA LEU A 339 23.88 -158.59 -33.89
C LEU A 339 24.56 -159.41 -35.01
N LYS A 340 25.82 -159.09 -35.37
CA LYS A 340 26.61 -159.81 -36.38
C LYS A 340 27.75 -160.66 -35.80
N ARG A 341 27.83 -160.76 -34.46
CA ARG A 341 28.62 -161.75 -33.72
C ARG A 341 27.68 -162.76 -33.11
#